data_AF-A0A357T488-F1
#
_entry.id   AF-A0A357T488-F1
#
_cell.length_a   1.000
_cell.length_b   1.000
_cell.length_c   1.000
_cell.angle_alpha   90.00
_cell.angle_beta   90.00
_cell.angle_gamma   90.00
#
_symmetry.space_group_name_H-M   'P 1'
#
loop_
_entity.id
_entity.type
_entity.pdbx_description
1 polymer ?
#
loop_
_entity_poly.entity_id
_entity_poly.type
_entity_poly.pdbx_seq_one_letter_code
_entity_poly.pdbx_strand_id
1 'polypeptide(L)' 'LQRGGKPSAFDRILASRYGVAAVRMATQGMFGMMASLQGTEISAVPIAAAIKELKTVPPDGELVRTAQSIGINFGA' A
#
# COMPACT_ATOMS: atom_id res chain seq x y z
N LEU A 1 -15.19 -13.67 -5.23
CA LEU A 1 -13.95 -14.45 -4.99
C LEU A 1 -12.76 -13.56 -4.54
N GLN A 2 -12.45 -12.45 -5.23
CA GLN A 2 -11.24 -11.64 -5.01
C GLN A 2 -11.08 -10.90 -3.66
N ARG A 3 -12.08 -10.91 -2.77
CA ARG A 3 -11.98 -10.36 -1.39
C ARG A 3 -11.92 -11.45 -0.32
N GLY A 4 -11.75 -12.72 -0.72
CA GLY A 4 -11.58 -13.86 0.17
C GLY A 4 -10.34 -14.67 -0.19
N GLY A 5 -10.08 -15.75 0.56
CA GLY A 5 -8.88 -16.56 0.44
C GLY A 5 -7.94 -16.39 1.64
N LYS A 6 -7.06 -17.37 1.86
CA LYS A 6 -6.08 -17.32 2.95
C LYS A 6 -5.01 -16.26 2.62
N PRO A 7 -4.67 -15.34 3.54
CA PRO A 7 -3.63 -14.34 3.30
C PRO A 7 -2.28 -15.02 3.05
N SER A 8 -1.47 -14.47 2.16
CA SER A 8 -0.12 -14.95 1.89
C SER A 8 0.79 -14.75 3.12
N ALA A 9 1.99 -15.36 3.10
CA ALA A 9 2.97 -15.12 4.16
C ALA A 9 3.37 -13.64 4.24
N PHE A 10 3.48 -12.97 3.10
CA PHE A 10 3.76 -11.54 3.01
C PHE A 10 2.63 -10.73 3.66
N ASP A 11 1.37 -11.01 3.33
CA ASP A 11 0.22 -10.29 3.89
C ASP A 11 0.17 -10.42 5.41
N ARG A 12 0.44 -11.62 5.95
CA ARG A 12 0.47 -11.86 7.40
C ARG A 12 1.56 -11.06 8.09
N ILE A 13 2.77 -11.03 7.53
CA ILE A 13 3.88 -10.24 8.07
C ILE A 13 3.56 -8.75 7.99
N LEU A 14 3.06 -8.28 6.85
CA LEU A 14 2.71 -6.87 6.64
C LEU A 14 1.61 -6.40 7.58
N ALA A 15 0.54 -7.18 7.75
CA ALA A 15 -0.55 -6.88 8.67
C ALA A 15 -0.05 -6.76 10.13
N SER A 16 0.78 -7.70 10.57
CA SER A 16 1.38 -7.64 11.92
C SER A 16 2.24 -6.39 12.11
N ARG A 17 3.06 -6.05 11.11
CA ARG A 17 3.91 -4.85 11.14
C ARG A 17 3.07 -3.57 11.22
N TYR A 18 1.99 -3.48 10.44
CA TYR A 18 1.07 -2.34 10.52
C TYR A 18 0.37 -2.25 11.87
N GLY A 19 -0.13 -3.36 12.42
CA GLY A 19 -0.78 -3.39 13.73
C GLY A 19 0.15 -2.91 14.85
N VAL A 20 1.40 -3.40 14.88
CA VAL A 20 2.41 -2.96 15.86
C VAL A 20 2.69 -1.47 15.74
N ALA A 21 2.86 -0.95 14.52
CA ALA A 21 3.11 0.48 14.31
C ALA A 21 1.91 1.35 14.73
N ALA A 22 0.69 0.92 14.41
CA ALA A 22 -0.53 1.63 14.81
C ALA A 22 -0.66 1.73 16.34
N VAL A 23 -0.43 0.62 17.06
CA VAL A 23 -0.45 0.61 18.53
C VAL A 23 0.64 1.51 19.10
N ARG A 24 1.87 1.46 18.57
CA ARG A 24 2.97 2.34 19.00
C ARG A 24 2.60 3.82 18.83
N MET A 25 2.05 4.21 17.68
CA MET A 25 1.59 5.59 17.46
C MET A 25 0.49 5.99 18.46
N ALA A 26 -0.49 5.12 18.70
CA ALA A 26 -1.55 5.38 19.67
C ALA A 26 -0.98 5.57 21.10
N THR A 27 -0.02 4.74 21.52
CA THR A 27 0.65 4.89 22.83
C THR A 27 1.46 6.17 22.96
N GLN A 28 1.89 6.77 21.85
CA GLN A 28 2.61 8.03 21.79
C GLN A 28 1.68 9.24 21.59
N GLY A 29 0.36 9.05 21.56
CA GLY A 29 -0.60 10.12 21.32
C GLY A 29 -0.61 10.64 19.87
N MET A 30 0.01 9.93 18.94
CA MET A 30 0.11 10.32 17.53
C MET A 30 -1.16 9.99 16.73
N PHE A 31 -2.28 10.61 17.11
CA PHE A 31 -3.56 10.46 16.42
C PHE A 31 -3.57 11.23 15.08
N GLY A 32 -4.44 10.82 14.16
CA GLY A 32 -4.48 11.39 12.80
C GLY A 32 -3.35 10.93 11.88
N MET A 33 -2.54 9.95 12.33
CA MET A 33 -1.47 9.33 11.57
C MET A 33 -1.89 7.95 11.05
N MET A 34 -1.33 7.56 9.90
CA MET A 34 -1.50 6.25 9.27
C MET A 34 -0.15 5.54 9.21
N ALA A 35 -0.14 4.23 9.46
CA ALA A 35 1.04 3.41 9.21
C ALA A 35 1.18 3.15 7.71
N SER A 36 2.34 3.44 7.13
CA SER A 36 2.59 3.33 5.69
C SER A 36 3.88 2.56 5.43
N LEU A 37 3.82 1.56 4.55
CA LEU A 37 5.01 0.90 4.02
C LEU A 37 5.65 1.79 2.94
N GLN A 38 6.86 2.29 3.19
CA GLN A 38 7.68 3.05 2.25
C GLN A 38 8.92 2.24 1.92
N GLY A 39 8.96 1.68 0.71
CA GLY A 39 9.94 0.65 0.36
C GLY A 39 9.79 -0.57 1.27
N THR A 40 10.76 -0.81 2.13
CA THR A 40 10.76 -1.92 3.10
C THR A 40 10.40 -1.48 4.53
N GLU A 41 10.25 -0.18 4.79
CA GLU A 41 10.10 0.39 6.14
C GLU A 41 8.66 0.79 6.46
N ILE A 42 8.25 0.67 7.73
CA ILE A 42 6.96 1.17 8.19
C ILE A 42 7.17 2.55 8.82
N SER A 43 6.47 3.54 8.28
CA SER A 43 6.52 4.94 8.71
C SER A 43 5.14 5.44 9.13
N ALA A 44 5.13 6.50 9.94
CA ALA A 44 3.92 7.23 10.31
C ALA A 44 3.73 8.41 9.34
N VAL A 45 2.59 8.47 8.65
CA VAL A 45 2.26 9.58 7.73
C VAL A 45 0.95 10.25 8.14
N PRO A 46 0.80 11.58 8.03
CA PRO A 46 -0.49 12.23 8.30
C PRO A 46 -1.56 11.74 7.33
N ILE A 47 -2.74 11.38 7.85
CA ILE A 47 -3.87 10.93 7.01
C ILE A 47 -4.24 12.03 6.00
N ALA A 48 -4.25 13.29 6.42
CA ALA A 48 -4.54 14.43 5.55
C ALA A 48 -3.58 14.53 4.35
N ALA A 49 -2.31 14.16 4.53
CA ALA A 49 -1.34 14.13 3.44
C ALA A 49 -1.57 12.91 2.53
N ALA A 50 -1.87 11.75 3.12
CA ALA A 50 -2.07 10.50 2.38
C ALA A 50 -3.28 10.52 1.43
N ILE A 51 -4.31 11.29 1.76
CA ILE A 51 -5.53 11.41 0.95
C ILE A 51 -5.52 12.60 -0.02
N LYS A 52 -4.43 13.38 -0.04
CA LYS A 52 -4.35 14.62 -0.81
C LYS A 52 -4.45 14.37 -2.32
N GLU A 53 -3.92 13.25 -2.79
CA GLU A 53 -3.83 12.91 -4.22
C GLU A 53 -4.25 11.46 -4.45
N LEU A 54 -4.80 11.19 -5.63
CA LEU A 54 -5.16 9.84 -6.03
C LEU A 54 -3.92 9.06 -6.46
N LYS A 55 -3.82 7.81 -6.01
CA LYS A 55 -2.80 6.87 -6.50
C LYS A 55 -3.22 6.30 -7.86
N THR A 56 -2.85 6.97 -8.94
CA THR A 56 -3.10 6.51 -10.30
C THR A 56 -2.02 5.56 -10.79
N VAL A 57 -2.37 4.65 -11.72
CA VAL A 57 -1.39 3.85 -12.45
C VAL A 57 -0.83 4.71 -13.59
N PRO A 58 0.50 4.92 -13.70
CA PRO A 58 1.08 5.64 -14.84
C PRO A 58 0.90 4.83 -16.14
N PRO A 59 0.14 5.33 -17.14
CA PRO A 59 -0.16 4.57 -18.36
C PRO A 59 1.08 4.27 -19.20
N ASP A 60 2.11 5.11 -19.08
CA ASP A 60 3.39 5.00 -19.75
C ASP A 60 4.50 4.46 -18.84
N GLY A 61 4.15 3.99 -17.64
CA GLY A 61 5.08 3.42 -16.67
C GLY A 61 5.67 2.08 -17.12
N GLU A 62 6.85 1.76 -16.59
CA GLU A 62 7.61 0.54 -16.95
C GLU A 62 6.77 -0.74 -16.89
N LEU A 63 6.02 -0.95 -15.80
CA LEU A 63 5.19 -2.15 -15.64
C LEU A 63 4.08 -2.25 -16.69
N VAL A 64 3.48 -1.12 -17.07
CA VAL A 64 2.43 -1.09 -18.10
C VAL A 64 3.04 -1.42 -19.46
N ARG A 65 4.21 -0.84 -19.79
CA ARG A 65 4.93 -1.17 -21.03
C ARG A 65 5.33 -2.63 -21.08
N THR A 66 5.89 -3.17 -19.99
CA THR A 66 6.26 -4.59 -19.89
C THR A 66 5.06 -5.50 -20.12
N ALA A 67 3.90 -5.16 -19.52
CA ALA A 67 2.67 -5.90 -19.74
C ALA A 67 2.23 -5.85 -21.23
N GLN A 68 2.29 -4.69 -21.87
CA GLN A 68 1.98 -4.55 -23.30
C GLN A 68 2.94 -5.34 -24.19
N SER A 69 4.24 -5.38 -23.86
CA SER A 69 5.25 -6.14 -24.61
C SER A 69 5.02 -7.65 -24.59
N ILE A 70 4.30 -8.17 -23.59
CA ILE A 70 3.88 -9.58 -23.52
C ILE A 70 2.43 -9.82 -23.97
N GLY A 71 1.82 -8.82 -24.63
CA GLY A 71 0.50 -8.93 -25.25
C GLY A 71 -0.70 -8.58 -24.35
N ILE A 72 -0.49 -8.02 -23.16
CA ILE A 72 -1.58 -7.56 -22.29
C ILE A 72 -2.13 -6.23 -22.82
N ASN A 73 -3.43 -6.18 -23.08
CA ASN A 73 -4.18 -4.98 -23.45
C ASN A 73 -5.04 -4.51 -22.25
N PHE A 74 -5.09 -3.20 -22.00
CA PHE A 74 -5.80 -2.60 -20.87
C PHE A 74 -7.18 -1.99 -21.22
N GLY A 75 -7.66 -2.24 -22.44
CA GLY A 75 -8.86 -1.62 -23.01
C GLY A 75 -8.53 -0.21 -23.52
N ALA A 76 -8.79 0.02 -24.80
CA ALA A 76 -8.88 1.36 -25.40
C ALA A 76 -10.35 1.61 -25.78
#